data_AF-A0A1Q9TKI8-F1
#
_entry.id   AF-A0A1Q9TKI8-F1
#
_cell.length_a   1.000
_cell.length_b   1.000
_cell.length_c   1.000
_cell.angle_alpha   90.00
_cell.angle_beta   90.00
_cell.angle_gamma   90.00
#
_symmetry.space_group_name_H-M   'P 1'
#
loop_
_entity.id
_entity.type
_entity.pdbx_description
1 polymer ?
#
loop_
_entity_poly.entity_id
_entity_poly.type
_entity_poly.pdbx_seq_one_letter_code
_entity_poly.pdbx_strand_id
1 'polypeptide(L)'
;MAEVLASGGGVRNPALMERIRDRILPARLGTYDDLGLAGEAKEAYLFALIGFLAWHGLPGSVPACTGARRAPVAGRITPGHLPLDLPEPATTVPRSLRVVASDA
;
A
#
# COMPACT_ATOMS: atom_id res chain seq x y z
N MET A 1 -21.21 4.84 -7.99
CA MET A 1 -20.80 6.13 -7.40
C MET A 1 -19.33 6.04 -7.09
N ALA A 2 -18.52 7.03 -7.46
CA ALA A 2 -17.07 7.00 -7.17
C ALA A 2 -16.81 7.25 -5.68
N GLU A 3 -15.72 6.70 -5.16
CA GLU A 3 -15.31 6.86 -3.77
C GLU A 3 -13.84 7.27 -3.71
N VAL A 4 -13.53 8.15 -2.77
CA VAL A 4 -12.18 8.61 -2.42
C VAL A 4 -11.92 8.21 -0.98
N LEU A 5 -10.84 7.48 -0.75
CA LEU A 5 -10.41 7.04 0.59
C LEU A 5 -9.20 7.84 1.03
N ALA A 6 -9.34 8.61 2.11
CA ALA A 6 -8.28 9.41 2.68
C ALA A 6 -7.47 8.62 3.72
N SER A 7 -6.17 8.93 3.80
CA SER A 7 -5.22 8.33 4.74
C SER A 7 -4.14 9.35 5.12
N GLY A 8 -3.36 9.07 6.17
CA GLY A 8 -2.26 9.92 6.61
C GLY A 8 -2.72 11.11 7.46
N GLY A 9 -1.75 11.91 7.94
CA GLY A 9 -2.00 12.93 8.97
C GLY A 9 -3.01 14.01 8.59
N GLY A 10 -3.22 14.28 7.30
CA GLY A 10 -4.17 15.27 6.79
C GLY A 10 -5.64 14.94 7.12
N VAL A 11 -5.97 13.68 7.37
CA VAL A 11 -7.33 13.25 7.77
C VAL A 11 -7.78 13.91 9.08
N ARG A 12 -6.84 14.26 9.96
CA ARG A 12 -7.12 14.95 11.23
C ARG A 12 -7.43 16.43 11.08
N ASN A 13 -7.36 16.99 9.87
CA ASN A 13 -7.70 18.38 9.61
C ASN A 13 -9.16 18.47 9.11
N PRO A 14 -10.13 18.85 9.97
CA PRO A 14 -11.54 18.88 9.58
C PRO A 14 -11.83 19.87 8.45
N ALA A 15 -11.18 21.04 8.45
CA ALA A 15 -11.37 22.06 7.42
C ALA A 15 -10.88 21.60 6.03
N LEU A 16 -9.79 20.81 5.99
CA LEU A 16 -9.32 20.19 4.75
C LEU A 16 -10.32 19.13 4.25
N MET A 17 -10.77 18.24 5.15
CA MET A 17 -11.68 17.14 4.80
C MET A 17 -13.03 17.65 4.32
N GLU A 18 -13.57 18.70 4.92
CA GLU A 18 -14.80 19.39 4.47
C GLU A 18 -14.63 19.94 3.05
N ARG A 19 -13.55 20.70 2.81
CA ARG A 19 -13.28 21.29 1.49
C ARG A 19 -13.06 20.26 0.38
N ILE A 20 -12.47 19.11 0.70
CA ILE A 20 -12.34 17.98 -0.23
C ILE A 20 -13.72 17.39 -0.50
N ARG A 21 -14.51 17.10 0.54
CA ARG A 21 -15.86 16.51 0.41
C ARG A 21 -16.73 17.31 -0.54
N ASP A 22 -16.74 18.64 -0.41
CA ASP A 22 -17.54 19.53 -1.27
C ASP A 22 -17.08 19.51 -2.74
N ARG A 23 -15.76 19.45 -2.96
CA ARG A 23 -15.16 19.53 -4.31
C ARG A 23 -15.26 18.24 -5.10
N ILE A 24 -15.39 17.10 -4.43
CA ILE A 24 -15.43 15.80 -5.10
C ILE A 24 -16.85 15.33 -5.42
N LEU A 25 -17.89 16.08 -5.05
CA LEU A 25 -19.27 15.70 -5.37
C LEU A 25 -19.43 15.44 -6.89
N PRO A 26 -20.12 14.35 -7.28
CA PRO A 26 -20.93 13.46 -6.44
C PRO A 26 -20.18 12.24 -5.88
N ALA A 27 -18.84 12.23 -5.82
CA ALA A 27 -18.09 11.14 -5.19
C ALA A 27 -18.20 11.18 -3.65
N ARG A 28 -18.06 10.02 -3.00
CA ARG A 28 -18.02 9.93 -1.52
C ARG A 28 -16.59 10.09 -1.03
N LEU A 29 -16.43 10.77 0.11
CA LEU A 29 -15.18 10.80 0.87
C LEU A 29 -15.32 9.90 2.11
N GLY A 30 -14.48 8.88 2.19
CA GLY A 30 -14.27 8.02 3.35
C GLY A 30 -12.80 8.03 3.80
N THR A 31 -12.48 7.27 4.83
CA THR A 31 -11.13 7.11 5.36
C THR A 31 -10.72 5.64 5.40
N TYR A 32 -9.41 5.36 5.49
CA TYR A 32 -8.94 3.99 5.67
C TYR A 32 -9.39 3.38 7.01
N ASP A 33 -9.58 4.20 8.05
CA ASP A 33 -10.08 3.74 9.34
C ASP A 33 -11.51 3.17 9.22
N ASP A 34 -12.34 3.71 8.32
CA ASP A 34 -13.67 3.18 7.99
C ASP A 34 -13.61 1.75 7.39
N LEU A 35 -12.44 1.33 6.90
CA LEU A 35 -12.18 -0.01 6.37
C LEU A 35 -11.51 -0.96 7.37
N GLY A 36 -11.35 -0.53 8.64
CA GLY A 36 -10.64 -1.30 9.66
C GLY A 36 -9.12 -1.34 9.45
N LEU A 37 -8.57 -0.47 8.61
CA LEU A 37 -7.14 -0.32 8.40
C LEU A 37 -6.69 1.01 9.00
N ALA A 38 -5.84 0.95 10.04
CA ALA A 38 -5.27 2.17 10.62
C ALA A 38 -4.61 3.01 9.51
N GLY A 39 -5.18 4.20 9.24
CA GLY A 39 -4.78 5.04 8.12
C GLY A 39 -3.31 5.50 8.20
N GLU A 40 -2.77 5.58 9.42
CA GLU A 40 -1.35 5.88 9.68
C GLU A 40 -0.43 4.71 9.32
N ALA A 41 -0.90 3.46 9.44
CA ALA A 41 -0.13 2.27 9.13
C ALA A 41 -0.12 1.92 7.63
N LYS A 42 -0.90 2.62 6.79
CA LYS A 42 -1.01 2.36 5.35
C LYS A 42 0.36 2.30 4.66
N GLU A 43 1.25 3.22 4.99
CA GLU A 43 2.59 3.27 4.41
C GLU A 43 3.47 2.12 4.90
N ALA A 44 3.36 1.74 6.18
CA ALA A 44 4.05 0.58 6.73
C ALA A 44 3.62 -0.72 6.02
N TYR A 45 2.32 -0.90 5.79
CA TYR A 45 1.80 -2.04 5.02
C TYR A 45 2.29 -2.03 3.58
N LEU A 46 2.38 -0.85 2.95
CA LEU A 46 2.94 -0.71 1.60
C LEU A 46 4.40 -1.17 1.55
N PHE A 47 5.23 -0.74 2.51
CA PHE A 47 6.64 -1.15 2.56
C PHE A 47 6.79 -2.65 2.84
N ALA A 48 5.95 -3.23 3.72
CA ALA A 48 5.93 -4.67 3.96
C ALA A 48 5.55 -5.44 2.68
N LEU A 49 4.54 -4.98 1.94
CA LEU A 49 4.17 -5.58 0.65
C LEU A 49 5.29 -5.47 -0.38
N ILE A 50 5.95 -4.32 -0.50
CA ILE A 50 7.10 -4.15 -1.41
C ILE A 50 8.24 -5.11 -1.04
N GLY A 51 8.54 -5.27 0.25
CA GLY A 51 9.52 -6.23 0.73
C GLY A 51 9.15 -7.68 0.37
N PHE A 52 7.88 -8.06 0.57
CA PHE A 52 7.36 -9.38 0.17
C PHE A 52 7.49 -9.60 -1.34
N LEU A 53 7.12 -8.63 -2.16
CA LEU A 53 7.23 -8.72 -3.62
C LEU A 53 8.70 -8.86 -4.04
N ALA A 54 9.60 -8.08 -3.45
CA ALA A 54 11.03 -8.16 -3.71
C ALA A 54 11.61 -9.54 -3.36
N TRP A 55 11.24 -10.08 -2.20
CA TRP A 55 11.64 -11.41 -1.74
C TRP A 55 11.24 -12.52 -2.72
N HIS A 56 10.09 -12.38 -3.39
CA HIS A 56 9.59 -13.34 -4.38
C HIS A 56 9.95 -13.00 -5.83
N GLY A 57 10.83 -12.02 -6.06
CA GLY A 57 11.25 -11.60 -7.40
C GLY A 57 10.14 -10.93 -8.23
N LEU A 58 9.11 -10.40 -7.58
CA LEU A 58 7.95 -9.77 -8.22
C LEU A 58 8.13 -8.25 -8.35
N PRO A 59 7.55 -7.61 -9.38
CA PRO A 59 7.60 -6.17 -9.52
C PRO A 59 6.90 -5.45 -8.37
N GLY A 60 7.54 -4.40 -7.83
CA GLY A 60 7.05 -3.64 -6.68
C GLY A 60 6.41 -2.29 -7.03
N SER A 61 6.23 -1.98 -8.31
CA SER A 61 5.64 -0.72 -8.76
C SER A 61 4.74 -0.90 -9.97
N VAL A 62 3.85 0.07 -10.19
CA VAL A 62 2.92 0.10 -11.34
C VAL A 62 3.48 1.08 -12.38
N PRO A 63 3.78 0.64 -13.62
CA PRO A 63 4.35 1.49 -14.67
C PRO A 63 3.52 2.75 -14.94
N ALA A 64 2.19 2.62 -14.99
CA ALA A 64 1.28 3.73 -15.22
C ALA A 64 1.35 4.82 -14.14
N CYS A 65 1.79 4.48 -12.92
CA CYS A 65 1.95 5.44 -11.82
C CYS A 65 3.34 6.12 -11.80
N THR A 66 4.33 5.57 -12.52
CA THR A 66 5.74 6.00 -12.43
C THR A 66 6.35 6.45 -13.74
N GLY A 67 5.72 6.14 -14.88
CA GLY A 67 6.26 6.38 -16.22
C GLY A 67 7.35 5.39 -16.66
N ALA A 68 7.63 4.35 -15.86
CA ALA A 68 8.61 3.33 -16.22
C ALA A 68 8.15 2.49 -17.42
N ARG A 69 9.07 2.07 -18.30
CA ARG A 69 8.74 1.16 -19.43
C ARG A 69 8.32 -0.23 -18.99
N ARG A 70 8.88 -0.71 -17.89
CA ARG A 70 8.58 -1.99 -17.26
C ARG A 70 8.62 -1.83 -15.75
N ALA A 71 7.82 -2.61 -15.04
CA ALA A 71 7.80 -2.61 -13.59
C ALA A 71 9.07 -3.31 -13.05
N PRO A 72 9.97 -2.62 -12.33
CA PRO A 72 11.11 -3.27 -11.70
C PRO A 72 10.70 -4.00 -10.41
N VAL A 73 11.46 -5.03 -10.06
CA VAL A 73 11.56 -5.47 -8.66
C VAL A 73 12.11 -4.30 -7.86
N ALA A 74 11.41 -3.91 -6.80
CA ALA A 74 11.76 -2.73 -6.01
C ALA A 74 12.64 -3.11 -4.80
N GLY A 75 13.46 -2.16 -4.34
CA GLY A 75 14.27 -2.33 -3.13
C GLY A 75 15.62 -3.02 -3.33
N ARG A 76 16.28 -3.31 -2.20
CA ARG A 76 17.52 -4.07 -2.10
C ARG A 76 17.43 -4.99 -0.89
N ILE A 77 17.92 -6.21 -1.02
CA ILE A 77 17.98 -7.17 0.08
C ILE A 77 19.32 -7.00 0.79
N THR A 78 19.27 -6.63 2.06
CA THR A 78 20.45 -6.55 2.93
C THR A 78 20.42 -7.76 3.87
N PRO A 79 21.33 -8.74 3.72
CA PRO A 79 21.36 -9.92 4.58
C PRO A 79 21.56 -9.54 6.06
N GLY A 80 20.91 -10.30 6.94
CA GLY A 80 21.17 -10.26 8.39
C GLY A 80 22.36 -11.15 8.78
N HIS A 81 22.32 -11.68 10.01
CA HIS A 81 23.35 -12.58 10.52
C HIS A 81 23.19 -14.04 10.07
N LEU A 82 22.04 -14.40 9.49
CA LEU A 82 21.76 -15.74 8.96
C LEU A 82 22.00 -15.78 7.44
N PRO A 83 22.31 -16.97 6.88
CA PRO A 83 22.37 -17.15 5.44
C PRO A 83 21.10 -16.63 4.75
N LEU A 84 21.28 -15.95 3.62
CA LEU A 84 20.17 -15.49 2.80
C LEU A 84 19.62 -16.69 1.99
N ASP A 85 18.39 -17.09 2.29
CA ASP A 85 17.69 -18.17 1.60
C ASP A 85 16.46 -17.60 0.87
N LEU A 86 16.57 -17.38 -0.44
CA LEU A 86 15.48 -16.82 -1.26
C LEU A 86 14.63 -17.94 -1.87
N PRO A 87 13.30 -17.79 -1.92
CA PRO A 87 12.44 -18.73 -2.61
C PRO A 87 12.66 -18.67 -4.13
N GLU A 88 12.21 -19.71 -4.82
CA GLU A 88 12.04 -19.65 -6.28
C GLU A 88 11.14 -18.47 -6.66
N PRO A 89 11.47 -17.70 -7.72
CA PRO A 89 10.67 -16.55 -8.12
C PRO A 89 9.21 -16.92 -8.37
N ALA A 90 8.31 -16.16 -7.75
CA ALA A 90 6.89 -16.39 -7.95
C ALA A 90 6.50 -16.03 -9.39
N THR A 91 5.61 -16.83 -9.99
CA THR A 91 5.09 -16.59 -11.34
C THR A 91 3.75 -15.85 -11.33
N THR A 92 3.14 -15.70 -10.16
CA THR A 92 1.84 -15.05 -9.97
C THR A 92 1.97 -13.84 -9.05
N VAL A 93 1.38 -12.72 -9.46
CA VAL A 93 1.37 -11.49 -8.65
C VAL A 93 0.18 -11.53 -7.70
N PRO A 94 0.37 -11.32 -6.38
CA PRO A 94 -0.74 -11.26 -5.43
C PRO A 94 -1.68 -10.09 -5.79
N ARG A 95 -2.99 -10.34 -5.69
CA ARG A 95 -4.02 -9.35 -6.04
C ARG A 95 -4.64 -8.65 -4.83
N SER A 96 -4.37 -9.17 -3.64
CA SER A 96 -4.90 -8.63 -2.39
C SER A 96 -3.94 -8.87 -1.23
N LEU A 97 -3.97 -7.95 -0.27
CA LEU A 97 -3.36 -8.09 1.05
C LEU A 97 -4.49 -8.07 2.06
N ARG A 98 -4.52 -9.06 2.95
CA ARG A 98 -5.44 -9.09 4.09
C ARG A 98 -4.64 -8.82 5.36
N VAL A 99 -4.98 -7.74 6.04
CA VAL A 99 -4.46 -7.46 7.39
C VAL A 99 -5.42 -8.11 8.37
N VAL A 100 -4.90 -9.00 9.21
CA VAL A 100 -5.65 -9.61 10.30
C VAL A 100 -5.14 -9.03 11.61
N ALA A 101 -6.03 -8.75 12.55
CA ALA A 101 -5.60 -8.46 13.92
C ALA A 101 -4.89 -9.72 14.45
N SER A 102 -3.75 -9.55 15.10
CA SER A 102 -3.16 -10.66 15.84
C SER A 102 -4.05 -10.90 17.04
N ASP A 103 -4.60 -12.11 17.17
CA ASP A 103 -5.13 -12.58 18.44
C ASP A 103 -3.92 -12.57 19.40
N ALA A 104 -3.95 -11.68 20.39
CA ALA A 104 -2.97 -11.61 21.46
C ALA A 104 -3.55 -12.24 22.72
#